data_AF-A0A7W7VJW7-F1
#
_entry.id   AF-A0A7W7VJW7-F1
#
_cell.length_a   1.000
_cell.length_b   1.000
_cell.length_c   1.000
_cell.angle_alpha   90.00
_cell.angle_beta   90.00
_cell.angle_gamma   90.00
#
_symmetry.space_group_name_H-M   'P 1'
#
loop_
_entity.id
_entity.type
_entity.pdbx_description
1 polymer ?
#
loop_
_entity_poly.entity_id
_entity_poly.type
_entity_poly.pdbx_seq_one_letter_code
_entity_poly.pdbx_strand_id
1 'polypeptide(L)' 'MLQSRGRHVRDVRQVFEGIAYEHRADVPWREIPTVFGPWQTLYAKYARWREDGTWTKLTSAT' A
#
# COMPACT_ATOMS: atom_id res chain seq x y z
N MET A 1 -19.50 5.13 -8.26
CA MET A 1 -19.36 6.26 -7.32
C MET A 1 -19.41 5.69 -5.92
N LEU A 2 -18.29 5.55 -5.22
CA LEU A 2 -18.33 5.26 -3.79
C LEU A 2 -17.16 5.97 -3.11
N GLN A 3 -17.43 7.16 -2.59
CA GLN A 3 -16.53 7.84 -1.66
C GLN A 3 -17.38 8.26 -0.45
N SER A 4 -17.41 7.37 0.54
CA SER A 4 -18.03 7.65 1.84
C SER A 4 -17.06 8.51 2.65
N ARG A 5 -17.47 9.76 2.88
CA ARG A 5 -16.82 10.74 3.75
C ARG A 5 -16.98 10.32 5.21
N GLY A 6 -15.87 10.20 5.95
CA GLY A 6 -15.89 10.07 7.40
C GLY A 6 -14.55 9.58 7.92
N ARG A 7 -13.65 10.51 8.28
CA ARG A 7 -12.30 10.26 8.84
C ARG A 7 -11.49 9.30 7.97
N HIS A 8 -10.56 9.81 7.14
CA HIS A 8 -9.66 8.99 6.32
C HIS A 8 -8.77 8.06 7.20
N VAL A 9 -9.34 7.00 7.75
CA VAL A 9 -8.66 5.73 7.86
C VAL A 9 -8.34 5.42 6.41
N ARG A 10 -7.12 5.77 5.97
CA ARG A 10 -6.70 5.43 4.60
C ARG A 10 -7.03 3.97 4.43
N ASP A 11 -7.84 3.69 3.41
CA ASP A 11 -8.37 2.37 3.19
C ASP A 11 -7.17 1.42 3.15
N VAL A 12 -7.12 0.47 4.09
CA VAL A 12 -5.95 -0.42 4.22
C VAL A 12 -5.73 -1.15 2.90
N ARG A 13 -6.82 -1.36 2.16
CA ARG A 13 -6.85 -1.84 0.78
C ARG A 13 -6.10 -0.93 -0.19
N GLN A 14 -6.34 0.38 -0.18
CA GLN A 14 -5.67 1.34 -1.07
C GLN A 14 -4.16 1.39 -0.82
N VAL A 15 -3.74 1.29 0.45
CA VAL A 15 -2.32 1.21 0.81
C VAL A 15 -1.70 -0.10 0.32
N PHE A 16 -2.40 -1.22 0.52
CA PHE A 16 -1.96 -2.52 0.01
C PHE A 16 -1.88 -2.53 -1.52
N GLU A 17 -2.88 -1.99 -2.22
CA GLU A 17 -2.89 -1.88 -3.67
C GLU A 17 -1.72 -1.01 -4.19
N GLY A 18 -1.38 0.08 -3.50
CA GLY A 18 -0.22 0.91 -3.84
C GLY A 18 1.12 0.18 -3.66
N ILE A 19 1.27 -0.60 -2.58
CA ILE A 19 2.45 -1.45 -2.34
C ILE A 19 2.51 -2.58 -3.38
N ALA A 20 1.39 -3.22 -3.68
CA ALA A 20 1.32 -4.27 -4.69
C ALA A 20 1.60 -3.74 -6.11
N TYR A 21 1.24 -2.48 -6.40
CA TYR A 21 1.57 -1.82 -7.65
C TYR A 21 3.07 -1.65 -7.82
N GLU A 22 3.79 -1.24 -6.77
CA GLU A 22 5.26 -1.14 -6.78
C GLU A 22 5.89 -2.48 -7.19
N HIS A 23 5.50 -3.58 -6.54
CA HIS A 23 6.01 -4.91 -6.84
C HIS A 23 5.63 -5.45 -8.22
N ARG A 24 4.50 -5.03 -8.79
CA ARG A 24 4.03 -5.50 -10.11
C ARG A 24 4.59 -4.68 -11.26
N ALA A 25 4.71 -3.36 -11.07
CA ALA A 25 5.18 -2.43 -12.08
C ALA A 25 6.70 -2.24 -12.05
N ASP A 26 7.36 -2.69 -10.98
CA ASP A 26 8.81 -2.53 -10.73
C ASP A 26 9.27 -1.07 -10.85
N VAL A 27 8.43 -0.15 -10.37
CA VAL A 27 8.68 1.29 -10.41
C VAL A 27 9.20 1.78 -9.05
N PRO A 28 10.05 2.81 -8.99
CA PRO A 28 10.44 3.38 -7.71
C PRO A 28 9.22 3.95 -6.98
N TRP A 29 9.24 3.90 -5.64
CA TRP A 29 8.16 4.40 -4.78
C TRP A 29 7.67 5.82 -5.14
N ARG A 30 8.57 6.68 -5.62
CA ARG A 30 8.29 8.07 -6.01
C ARG A 30 7.43 8.20 -7.27
N GLU A 31 7.41 7.18 -8.10
CA GLU A 31 6.62 7.12 -9.34
C GLU A 31 5.26 6.43 -9.14
N ILE A 32 4.99 5.91 -7.94
CA ILE A 32 3.69 5.32 -7.63
C ILE A 32 2.62 6.40 -7.78
N PRO A 33 1.52 6.11 -8.52
CA PRO A 33 0.42 7.04 -8.68
C PRO A 33 -0.11 7.54 -7.33
N THR A 34 -0.25 8.85 -7.20
CA THR A 34 -0.76 9.51 -5.98
C THR A 34 -2.20 9.12 -5.65
N VAL A 35 -2.89 8.42 -6.57
CA VAL A 35 -4.21 7.81 -6.35
C VAL A 35 -4.19 6.79 -5.22
N PHE A 36 -3.05 6.17 -4.90
CA PHE A 36 -2.88 5.26 -3.76
C PHE A 36 -2.52 6.01 -2.46
N GLY A 37 -2.30 7.32 -2.57
CA GLY A 37 -1.86 8.20 -1.50
C GLY A 37 -0.35 8.46 -1.52
N PRO A 38 0.14 9.28 -0.58
CA PRO A 38 1.56 9.60 -0.44
C PRO A 38 2.45 8.35 -0.34
N TRP A 39 3.44 8.26 -1.23
CA TRP A 39 4.37 7.13 -1.28
C TRP A 39 5.13 6.92 0.04
N GLN A 40 5.39 7.99 0.81
CA GLN A 40 6.05 7.85 2.12
C GLN A 40 5.21 7.01 3.09
N THR A 41 3.88 7.12 3.02
CA THR A 41 2.98 6.32 3.84
C THR A 41 2.91 4.88 3.37
N LEU A 42 2.92 4.65 2.05
CA LEU A 42 2.98 3.31 1.47
C LEU A 42 4.26 2.60 1.94
N TYR A 43 5.40 3.27 1.78
CA TYR A 43 6.70 2.76 2.22
C TYR A 43 6.75 2.51 3.74
N ALA A 44 6.29 3.45 4.57
CA ALA A 44 6.28 3.27 6.02
C ALA A 44 5.40 2.08 6.44
N LYS A 45 4.26 1.87 5.77
CA LYS A 45 3.39 0.72 6.02
C LYS A 45 4.05 -0.59 5.57
N TYR A 46 4.64 -0.58 4.38
CA TYR A 46 5.38 -1.72 3.82
C TYR A 46 6.53 -2.14 4.75
N ALA A 47 7.37 -1.19 5.17
CA ALA A 47 8.47 -1.44 6.10
C ALA A 47 7.97 -2.11 7.38
N ARG A 48 6.92 -1.55 8.00
CA ARG A 48 6.32 -2.15 9.20
C ARG A 48 5.75 -3.55 8.97
N TRP A 49 5.13 -3.80 7.82
CA TRP A 49 4.62 -5.13 7.48
C TRP A 49 5.71 -6.13 7.15
N ARG A 50 6.84 -5.67 6.60
CA ARG A 50 8.02 -6.51 6.37
C ARG A 50 8.66 -6.91 7.68
N GLU A 51 8.83 -5.97 8.60
CA GLU A 51 9.40 -6.21 9.94
C GLU A 51 8.56 -7.17 10.76
N ASP A 52 7.23 -7.01 10.74
CA ASP A 52 6.28 -7.84 11.50
C ASP A 52 5.93 -9.17 10.77
N GLY A 53 6.49 -9.41 9.59
CA GLY A 53 6.20 -10.59 8.76
C GLY A 53 4.78 -10.63 8.17
N THR A 54 3.95 -9.62 8.45
CA THR A 54 2.60 -9.45 7.86
C THR A 54 2.67 -9.43 6.34
N TRP A 55 3.65 -8.76 5.74
CA TRP A 55 3.82 -8.73 4.28
C TRP A 55 4.00 -10.13 3.71
N THR A 56 4.90 -10.91 4.31
CA THR A 56 5.17 -12.30 3.91
C THR A 56 3.91 -13.16 4.04
N LYS A 57 3.12 -13.02 5.12
CA LYS A 57 1.86 -13.75 5.28
C LYS A 57 0.83 -13.38 4.21
N LEU A 58 0.77 -12.10 3.82
CA LEU A 58 -0.15 -11.62 2.79
C LEU A 58 0.25 -12.10 1.39
N THR A 59 1.55 -12.21 1.11
CA THR A 59 2.05 -12.66 -0.20
C THR A 59 2.24 -14.16 -0.30
N SER A 60 2.42 -14.89 0.81
CA SER A 60 2.65 -16.34 0.80
C SER A 60 1.38 -17.17 0.65
N ALA A 61 0.19 -16.56 0.63
CA ALA A 61 -1.08 -17.28 0.51
C ALA A 61 -1.45 -17.60 -0.97
N THR A 62 -0.47 -17.63 -1.86
CA THR A 62 -0.65 -18.00 -3.29
C THR A 62 -0.28 -19.45 -3.51
#